data_AF-A0A832JN30-F1
#
_entry.id   AF-A0A832JN30-F1
#
_cell.length_a   1.000
_cell.length_b   1.000
_cell.length_c   1.000
_cell.angle_alpha   90.00
_cell.angle_beta   90.00
_cell.angle_gamma   90.00
#
_symmetry.space_group_name_H-M   'P 1'
#
loop_
_entity.id
_entity.type
_entity.pdbx_description
1 polymer ?
#
loop_
_entity_poly.entity_id
_entity_poly.type
_entity_poly.pdbx_seq_one_letter_code
_entity_poly.pdbx_strand_id
1 'polypeptide(L)'
;MSRSSARNGKGSAGASKGGGRLRFFLLVLQDMFAVTLCLLSAFALVSLLSGYAGRWGEAFSNLSNALLGSPGVILWLFLLWSGLKMLFYGVGPWFPRLALVFLGIYLVSAEVAALWELSGISLPGWFRVGHIGNSLVLWGMDKVGGLGLVLGGLLLLLMSASLAACERPNVLLLRAFRWARSVFPSRGFPRGRSDDLELESPAEDRLEGPGDEDLSDSDPSGTELEGELEDGEEEQPKAIADYAASSAPAEISGFPPPLDMLPLPEKEGDGEEELRELVESGGAQIEATLSQFGIRAKVVEVVIGPTVVQYQLRLAP
;
A
#
# COMPACT_ATOMS: atom_id res chain seq x y z
N MET A 1 -3.38 -83.88 14.28
CA MET A 1 -3.32 -82.47 14.76
C MET A 1 -3.19 -81.57 13.52
N SER A 2 -4.24 -81.32 12.74
CA SER A 2 -5.41 -80.44 12.94
C SER A 2 -5.05 -78.99 13.28
N ARG A 3 -5.15 -78.11 12.27
CA ARG A 3 -5.62 -76.71 12.37
C ARG A 3 -5.99 -76.20 10.98
N SER A 4 -7.27 -76.38 10.63
CA SER A 4 -7.93 -75.73 9.50
C SER A 4 -8.23 -74.28 9.86
N SER A 5 -7.66 -73.32 9.14
CA SER A 5 -8.02 -71.91 9.26
C SER A 5 -9.06 -71.57 8.19
N ALA A 6 -10.33 -71.55 8.59
CA ALA A 6 -11.46 -71.15 7.77
C ALA A 6 -11.41 -69.64 7.52
N ARG A 7 -11.07 -69.24 6.29
CA ARG A 7 -11.07 -67.85 5.86
C ARG A 7 -12.52 -67.44 5.57
N ASN A 8 -13.11 -66.75 6.53
CA ASN A 8 -14.46 -66.22 6.49
C ASN A 8 -14.55 -65.08 5.46
N GLY A 9 -14.88 -65.42 4.22
CA GLY A 9 -15.26 -64.45 3.18
C GLY A 9 -16.71 -64.04 3.38
N LYS A 10 -16.95 -62.93 4.08
CA LYS A 10 -18.28 -62.31 4.17
C LYS A 10 -18.21 -60.81 3.89
N GLY A 11 -18.66 -60.47 2.68
CA GLY A 11 -19.62 -59.41 2.42
C GLY A 11 -19.28 -57.99 2.88
N SER A 12 -18.71 -57.20 1.97
CA SER A 12 -19.02 -55.76 1.89
C SER A 12 -18.89 -55.31 0.43
N ALA A 13 -19.78 -55.83 -0.42
CA ALA A 13 -19.95 -55.42 -1.80
C ALA A 13 -21.30 -54.70 -1.91
N GLY A 14 -21.39 -53.51 -1.30
CA GLY A 14 -22.69 -52.87 -1.13
C GLY A 14 -22.64 -51.42 -0.67
N ALA A 15 -21.70 -50.61 -1.13
CA ALA A 15 -21.81 -49.16 -1.02
C ALA A 15 -20.81 -48.45 -1.94
N SER A 16 -21.34 -47.75 -2.94
CA SER A 16 -20.79 -46.52 -3.55
C SER A 16 -20.99 -46.48 -5.07
N LYS A 17 -22.24 -46.63 -5.53
CA LYS A 17 -22.63 -46.17 -6.88
C LYS A 17 -22.80 -44.64 -6.95
N GLY A 18 -22.84 -43.94 -5.81
CA GLY A 18 -22.99 -42.48 -5.73
C GLY A 18 -21.69 -41.67 -5.84
N GLY A 19 -20.53 -42.24 -5.50
CA GLY A 19 -19.27 -41.49 -5.45
C GLY A 19 -18.72 -41.04 -6.80
N GLY A 20 -19.04 -41.77 -7.88
CA GLY A 20 -18.54 -41.46 -9.23
C GLY A 20 -19.08 -40.14 -9.79
N ARG A 21 -20.37 -39.86 -9.59
CA ARG A 21 -21.00 -38.61 -10.07
C ARG A 21 -20.47 -37.38 -9.35
N LEU A 22 -20.25 -37.47 -8.04
CA LEU A 22 -19.69 -36.36 -7.26
C LEU A 22 -18.23 -36.07 -7.66
N ARG A 23 -17.40 -37.11 -7.84
CA ARG A 23 -16.01 -36.94 -8.30
C ARG A 23 -15.95 -36.32 -9.69
N PHE A 24 -16.80 -36.76 -10.61
CA PHE A 24 -16.88 -36.17 -11.94
C PHE A 24 -17.29 -34.70 -11.88
N PHE A 25 -18.31 -34.35 -11.09
CA PHE A 25 -18.74 -32.96 -10.93
C PHE A 25 -17.65 -32.07 -10.33
N LEU A 26 -16.92 -32.56 -9.31
CA LEU A 26 -15.81 -31.82 -8.71
C LEU A 26 -14.67 -31.58 -9.69
N LEU A 27 -14.34 -32.54 -10.55
CA LEU A 27 -13.32 -32.37 -11.59
C LEU A 27 -13.76 -31.30 -12.61
N VAL A 28 -15.00 -31.34 -13.08
CA VAL A 28 -15.52 -30.32 -14.01
C VAL A 28 -15.51 -28.93 -13.38
N LEU A 29 -15.93 -28.81 -12.11
CA LEU A 29 -15.91 -27.54 -11.39
C LEU A 29 -14.49 -27.01 -11.22
N GLN A 30 -13.53 -27.90 -10.94
CA GLN A 30 -12.12 -27.57 -10.83
C GLN A 30 -11.57 -27.00 -12.15
N ASP A 31 -11.88 -27.65 -13.27
CA ASP A 31 -11.41 -27.22 -14.59
C ASP A 31 -12.03 -25.86 -14.98
N MET A 32 -13.33 -25.67 -14.72
CA MET A 32 -14.01 -24.38 -14.94
C MET A 32 -13.39 -23.25 -14.11
N PHE A 33 -13.06 -23.53 -12.85
CA PHE A 33 -12.37 -22.57 -11.99
C PHE A 33 -10.98 -22.24 -12.51
N ALA A 34 -10.20 -23.26 -12.91
CA ALA A 34 -8.85 -23.07 -13.46
C ALA A 34 -8.86 -22.23 -14.75
N VAL A 35 -9.78 -22.50 -15.67
CA VAL A 35 -9.95 -21.72 -16.90
C VAL A 35 -10.34 -20.28 -16.59
N THR A 36 -11.28 -20.06 -15.68
CA THR A 36 -11.70 -18.71 -15.27
C THR A 36 -10.53 -17.93 -14.67
N LEU A 37 -9.75 -18.59 -13.82
CA LEU A 37 -8.59 -17.98 -13.18
C LEU A 37 -7.47 -17.64 -14.19
N CYS A 38 -7.23 -18.51 -15.18
CA CYS A 38 -6.33 -18.21 -16.31
C CYS A 38 -6.80 -17.02 -17.14
N LEU A 39 -8.09 -16.97 -17.50
CA LEU A 39 -8.64 -15.88 -18.30
C LEU A 39 -8.59 -14.55 -17.56
N LEU A 40 -8.98 -14.56 -16.27
CA LEU A 40 -8.95 -13.35 -15.43
C LEU A 40 -7.52 -12.82 -15.24
N SER A 41 -6.56 -13.70 -14.96
CA SER A 41 -5.16 -13.30 -14.77
C SER A 41 -4.51 -12.85 -16.09
N ALA A 42 -4.82 -13.50 -17.21
CA ALA A 42 -4.37 -13.04 -18.53
C ALA A 42 -4.96 -11.66 -18.86
N PHE A 43 -6.25 -11.44 -18.61
CA PHE A 43 -6.90 -10.14 -18.77
C PHE A 43 -6.25 -9.07 -17.89
N ALA A 44 -5.99 -9.39 -16.63
CA ALA A 44 -5.31 -8.50 -15.69
C ALA A 44 -3.90 -8.11 -16.18
N LEU A 45 -3.11 -9.09 -16.64
CA LEU A 45 -1.78 -8.85 -17.16
C LEU A 45 -1.79 -8.01 -18.44
N VAL A 46 -2.69 -8.30 -19.37
CA VAL A 46 -2.85 -7.50 -20.59
C VAL A 46 -3.30 -6.08 -20.27
N SER A 47 -4.14 -5.89 -19.25
CA SER A 47 -4.60 -4.57 -18.79
C SER A 47 -3.49 -3.78 -18.07
N LEU A 48 -2.62 -4.46 -17.33
CA LEU A 48 -1.51 -3.83 -16.61
C LEU A 48 -0.33 -3.50 -17.53
N LEU A 49 -0.04 -4.39 -18.48
CA LEU A 49 1.13 -4.27 -19.36
C LEU A 49 0.82 -3.54 -20.68
N SER A 50 -0.44 -3.48 -21.07
CA SER A 50 -0.82 -2.89 -22.36
C SER A 50 -2.02 -1.96 -22.22
N GLY A 51 -1.98 -0.81 -22.92
CA GLY A 51 -3.11 0.10 -23.05
C GLY A 51 -4.25 -0.43 -23.94
N TYR A 52 -4.18 -1.67 -24.43
CA TYR A 52 -5.13 -2.21 -25.41
C TYR A 52 -6.39 -2.84 -24.81
N ALA A 53 -6.51 -2.93 -23.49
CA ALA A 53 -7.65 -3.56 -22.82
C ALA A 53 -8.91 -2.66 -22.75
N GLY A 54 -8.88 -1.50 -23.41
CA GLY A 54 -9.97 -0.53 -23.47
C GLY A 54 -10.29 0.08 -22.09
N ARG A 55 -11.45 0.75 -21.98
CA ARG A 55 -11.85 1.48 -20.77
C ARG A 55 -11.95 0.60 -19.51
N TRP A 56 -12.42 -0.64 -19.67
CA TRP A 56 -12.51 -1.59 -18.56
C TRP A 56 -11.14 -2.02 -18.07
N GLY A 57 -10.22 -2.30 -19.00
CA GLY A 57 -8.85 -2.64 -18.65
C GLY A 57 -8.11 -1.48 -17.99
N GLU A 58 -8.32 -0.25 -18.46
CA GLU A 58 -7.75 0.95 -17.84
C GLU A 58 -8.31 1.19 -16.42
N ALA A 59 -9.63 1.04 -16.23
CA ALA A 59 -10.23 1.12 -14.90
C ALA A 59 -9.66 0.04 -13.96
N PHE A 60 -9.50 -1.18 -14.47
CA PHE A 60 -8.93 -2.29 -13.72
C PHE A 60 -7.44 -2.08 -13.40
N SER A 61 -6.65 -1.60 -14.35
CA SER A 61 -5.22 -1.36 -14.15
C SER A 61 -5.00 -0.21 -13.18
N ASN A 62 -5.81 0.86 -13.26
CA ASN A 62 -5.79 1.95 -12.29
C ASN A 62 -6.16 1.46 -10.89
N LEU A 63 -7.21 0.63 -10.75
CA LEU A 63 -7.59 0.05 -9.46
C LEU A 63 -6.50 -0.89 -8.91
N SER A 64 -5.97 -1.77 -9.74
CA SER A 64 -4.92 -2.72 -9.36
C SER A 64 -3.63 -1.99 -8.97
N ASN A 65 -3.21 -0.98 -9.74
CA ASN A 65 -2.03 -0.18 -9.42
C ASN A 65 -2.26 0.69 -8.18
N ALA A 66 -3.46 1.22 -7.95
CA ALA A 66 -3.77 1.97 -6.73
C ALA A 66 -3.69 1.07 -5.49
N LEU A 67 -4.25 -0.14 -5.54
CA LEU A 67 -4.28 -1.05 -4.39
C LEU A 67 -2.94 -1.76 -4.17
N LEU A 68 -2.47 -2.46 -5.19
CA LEU A 68 -1.34 -3.39 -5.12
C LEU A 68 -0.02 -2.74 -5.55
N GLY A 69 -0.09 -1.67 -6.34
CA GLY A 69 1.07 -1.11 -7.02
C GLY A 69 1.53 -1.98 -8.18
N SER A 70 2.59 -1.52 -8.84
CA SER A 70 3.29 -2.26 -9.88
C SER A 70 3.81 -3.64 -9.45
N PRO A 71 4.23 -3.88 -8.18
CA PRO A 71 4.59 -5.23 -7.73
C PRO A 71 3.42 -6.24 -7.80
N GLY A 72 2.17 -5.76 -7.89
CA GLY A 72 0.98 -6.60 -8.04
C GLY A 72 1.02 -7.52 -9.27
N VAL A 73 1.83 -7.20 -10.29
CA VAL A 73 2.07 -8.08 -11.46
C VAL A 73 2.55 -9.48 -11.03
N ILE A 74 3.34 -9.58 -9.96
CA ILE A 74 3.84 -10.86 -9.44
C ILE A 74 2.68 -11.77 -9.00
N LEU A 75 1.65 -11.21 -8.37
CA LEU A 75 0.47 -11.96 -7.92
C LEU A 75 -0.37 -12.42 -9.12
N TRP A 76 -0.53 -11.56 -10.14
CA TRP A 76 -1.26 -11.92 -11.36
C TRP A 76 -0.54 -13.01 -12.16
N LEU A 77 0.80 -12.96 -12.24
CA LEU A 77 1.61 -14.04 -12.83
C LEU A 77 1.48 -15.35 -12.04
N PHE A 78 1.51 -15.28 -10.71
CA PHE A 78 1.30 -16.46 -9.87
C PHE A 78 -0.09 -17.07 -10.08
N LEU A 79 -1.14 -16.25 -10.14
CA LEU A 79 -2.49 -16.70 -10.45
C LEU A 79 -2.52 -17.40 -11.81
N LEU A 80 -1.99 -16.77 -12.86
CA LEU A 80 -1.94 -17.37 -14.20
C LEU A 80 -1.24 -18.73 -14.20
N TRP A 81 -0.05 -18.78 -13.60
CA TRP A 81 0.73 -20.01 -13.51
C TRP A 81 0.00 -21.10 -12.71
N SER A 82 -0.67 -20.72 -11.61
CA SER A 82 -1.46 -21.65 -10.81
C SER A 82 -2.68 -22.16 -11.56
N GLY A 83 -3.40 -21.32 -12.28
CA GLY A 83 -4.53 -21.74 -13.11
C GLY A 83 -4.09 -22.75 -14.17
N LEU A 84 -2.96 -22.50 -14.81
CA LEU A 84 -2.38 -23.41 -15.82
C LEU A 84 -1.98 -24.75 -15.19
N LYS A 85 -1.33 -24.72 -14.03
CA LYS A 85 -0.96 -25.94 -13.30
C LYS A 85 -2.19 -26.72 -12.81
N MET A 86 -3.22 -26.03 -12.34
CA MET A 86 -4.48 -26.64 -11.91
C MET A 86 -5.20 -27.33 -13.07
N LEU A 87 -5.13 -26.75 -14.28
CA LEU A 87 -5.71 -27.33 -15.50
C LEU A 87 -5.00 -28.62 -15.94
N PHE A 88 -3.65 -28.66 -15.87
CA PHE A 88 -2.89 -29.82 -16.36
C PHE A 88 -2.59 -30.90 -15.31
N TYR A 89 -2.45 -30.51 -14.04
CA TYR A 89 -1.95 -31.39 -12.97
C TYR A 89 -2.89 -31.48 -11.76
N GLY A 90 -3.98 -30.70 -11.75
CA GLY A 90 -4.90 -30.61 -10.63
C GLY A 90 -4.37 -29.83 -9.43
N VAL A 91 -5.24 -29.65 -8.42
CA VAL A 91 -4.87 -28.96 -7.16
C VAL A 91 -4.04 -29.91 -6.29
N GLY A 92 -2.73 -29.70 -6.28
CA GLY A 92 -1.84 -30.42 -5.38
C GLY A 92 -1.64 -29.72 -4.04
N PRO A 93 -1.10 -30.43 -3.03
CA PRO A 93 -0.76 -29.85 -1.72
C PRO A 93 0.34 -28.76 -1.79
N TRP A 94 0.97 -28.60 -2.96
CA TRP A 94 1.98 -27.58 -3.23
C TRP A 94 1.41 -26.16 -3.39
N PHE A 95 0.11 -26.03 -3.71
CA PHE A 95 -0.53 -24.74 -3.99
C PHE A 95 -0.42 -23.72 -2.84
N PRO A 96 -0.86 -24.03 -1.59
CA PRO A 96 -0.80 -23.05 -0.50
C PRO A 96 0.65 -22.64 -0.16
N ARG A 97 1.62 -23.56 -0.34
CA ARG A 97 3.03 -23.25 -0.13
C ARG A 97 3.51 -22.18 -1.09
N LEU A 98 3.25 -22.35 -2.38
CA LEU A 98 3.68 -21.38 -3.38
C LEU A 98 2.92 -20.07 -3.24
N ALA A 99 1.63 -20.10 -2.90
CA ALA A 99 0.88 -18.88 -2.62
C ALA A 99 1.55 -18.02 -1.53
N LEU A 100 2.02 -18.64 -0.44
CA LEU A 100 2.75 -17.93 0.61
C LEU A 100 4.12 -17.42 0.15
N VAL A 101 4.83 -18.19 -0.69
CA VAL A 101 6.12 -17.76 -1.26
C VAL A 101 5.93 -16.50 -2.12
N PHE A 102 5.01 -16.54 -3.08
CA PHE A 102 4.71 -15.41 -3.96
C PHE A 102 4.13 -14.21 -3.20
N LEU A 103 3.32 -14.45 -2.16
CA LEU A 103 2.85 -13.40 -1.27
C LEU A 103 4.01 -12.72 -0.53
N GLY A 104 4.96 -13.49 0.00
CA GLY A 104 6.15 -12.94 0.65
C GLY A 104 7.00 -12.12 -0.31
N ILE A 105 7.22 -12.61 -1.54
CA ILE A 105 7.96 -11.87 -2.59
C ILE A 105 7.22 -10.58 -2.97
N TYR A 106 5.90 -10.63 -3.11
CA TYR A 106 5.07 -9.46 -3.36
C TYR A 106 5.20 -8.42 -2.24
N LEU A 107 5.09 -8.83 -0.97
CA LEU A 107 5.21 -7.89 0.15
C LEU A 107 6.57 -7.21 0.22
N VAL A 108 7.66 -7.98 0.03
CA VAL A 108 9.02 -7.42 0.00
C VAL A 108 9.19 -6.45 -1.17
N SER A 109 8.70 -6.78 -2.36
CA SER A 109 8.78 -5.88 -3.51
C SER A 109 7.91 -4.64 -3.36
N ALA A 110 6.73 -4.74 -2.73
CA ALA A 110 5.89 -3.60 -2.37
C ALA A 110 6.55 -2.68 -1.35
N GLU A 111 7.23 -3.24 -0.35
CA GLU A 111 8.01 -2.50 0.63
C GLU A 111 9.18 -1.74 -0.04
N VAL A 112 9.97 -2.42 -0.87
CA VAL A 112 11.09 -1.81 -1.60
C VAL A 112 10.59 -0.69 -2.52
N ALA A 113 9.47 -0.90 -3.21
CA ALA A 113 8.87 0.13 -4.07
C ALA A 113 8.48 1.38 -3.27
N ALA A 114 7.83 1.22 -2.12
CA ALA A 114 7.43 2.31 -1.25
C ALA A 114 8.62 3.05 -0.61
N LEU A 115 9.65 2.32 -0.17
CA LEU A 115 10.90 2.91 0.31
C LEU A 115 11.60 3.74 -0.78
N TRP A 116 11.57 3.25 -2.01
CA TRP A 116 12.16 3.95 -3.14
C TRP A 116 11.45 5.28 -3.40
N GLU A 117 10.12 5.30 -3.39
CA GLU A 117 9.35 6.54 -3.53
C GLU A 117 9.66 7.55 -2.41
N LEU A 118 9.76 7.07 -1.15
CA LEU A 118 10.14 7.91 -0.01
C LEU A 118 11.56 8.48 -0.11
N SER A 119 12.45 7.83 -0.85
CA SER A 119 13.81 8.34 -1.08
C SER A 119 13.88 9.56 -2.01
N GLY A 120 12.75 9.94 -2.65
CA GLY A 120 12.69 11.05 -3.60
C GLY A 120 13.28 10.75 -4.98
N ILE A 121 13.74 9.51 -5.22
CA ILE A 121 14.24 9.09 -6.52
C ILE A 121 13.04 8.85 -7.45
N SER A 122 12.94 9.63 -8.52
CA SER A 122 11.88 9.48 -9.52
C SER A 122 11.93 8.09 -10.17
N LEU A 123 10.89 7.29 -9.91
CA LEU A 123 10.71 6.00 -10.56
C LEU A 123 10.18 6.19 -11.99
N PRO A 124 10.47 5.25 -12.92
CA PRO A 124 9.84 5.23 -14.21
C PRO A 124 8.30 5.24 -14.07
N GLY A 125 7.58 5.96 -14.94
CA GLY A 125 6.12 6.14 -14.79
C GLY A 125 5.27 4.85 -14.80
N TRP A 126 5.82 3.72 -15.24
CA TRP A 126 5.20 2.40 -15.15
C TRP A 126 5.32 1.75 -13.77
N PHE A 127 6.24 2.24 -12.92
CA PHE A 127 6.43 1.79 -11.56
C PHE A 127 5.66 2.71 -10.61
N ARG A 128 4.53 2.20 -10.11
CA ARG A 128 3.69 2.89 -9.13
C ARG A 128 3.68 2.13 -7.82
N VAL A 129 3.68 2.86 -6.71
CA VAL A 129 3.52 2.30 -5.37
C VAL A 129 2.03 2.15 -5.07
N GLY A 130 1.65 1.01 -4.50
CA GLY A 130 0.28 0.74 -4.10
C GLY A 130 0.02 1.14 -2.65
N HIS A 131 -1.25 1.30 -2.30
CA HIS A 131 -1.69 1.57 -0.93
C HIS A 131 -1.19 0.52 0.07
N ILE A 132 -1.08 -0.75 -0.31
CA ILE A 132 -0.58 -1.80 0.57
C ILE A 132 0.90 -1.57 0.92
N GLY A 133 1.73 -1.26 -0.07
CA GLY A 133 3.16 -0.97 0.15
C GLY A 133 3.35 0.29 0.98
N ASN A 134 2.64 1.37 0.64
CA ASN A 134 2.74 2.62 1.38
C ASN A 134 2.27 2.46 2.84
N SER A 135 1.12 1.81 3.06
CA SER A 135 0.63 1.53 4.42
C SER A 135 1.61 0.70 5.24
N LEU A 136 2.24 -0.31 4.62
CA LEU A 136 3.21 -1.18 5.28
C LEU A 136 4.46 -0.41 5.72
N VAL A 137 4.98 0.45 4.84
CA VAL A 137 6.17 1.26 5.15
C VAL A 137 5.86 2.33 6.18
N LEU A 138 4.76 3.07 6.05
CA LEU A 138 4.37 4.08 7.04
C LEU A 138 4.17 3.47 8.43
N TRP A 139 3.47 2.33 8.52
CA TRP A 139 3.30 1.61 9.77
C TRP A 139 4.64 1.11 10.34
N GLY A 140 5.51 0.58 9.48
CA GLY A 140 6.82 0.08 9.90
C GLY A 140 7.78 1.17 10.32
N MET A 141 7.76 2.33 9.66
CA MET A 141 8.51 3.53 10.07
C MET A 141 8.07 4.01 11.45
N ASP A 142 6.76 4.08 11.71
CA ASP A 142 6.19 4.52 12.99
C ASP A 142 6.53 3.56 14.14
N LYS A 143 6.48 2.24 13.91
CA LYS A 143 6.64 1.24 14.99
C LYS A 143 8.05 0.69 15.17
N VAL A 144 8.82 0.55 14.10
CA VAL A 144 10.12 -0.17 14.11
C VAL A 144 11.27 0.72 13.64
N GLY A 145 10.97 1.73 12.81
CA GLY A 145 11.96 2.60 12.17
C GLY A 145 12.59 2.00 10.92
N GLY A 146 13.37 2.83 10.21
CA GLY A 146 14.01 2.52 8.92
C GLY A 146 14.72 1.18 8.86
N LEU A 147 15.68 1.00 9.77
CA LEU A 147 16.52 -0.21 9.83
C LEU A 147 15.71 -1.47 10.14
N GLY A 148 14.71 -1.36 11.01
CA GLY A 148 13.86 -2.48 11.38
C GLY A 148 12.98 -2.96 10.23
N LEU A 149 12.49 -2.03 9.42
CA LEU A 149 11.73 -2.34 8.21
C LEU A 149 12.59 -3.13 7.21
N VAL A 150 13.80 -2.63 6.88
CA VAL A 150 14.73 -3.32 5.96
C VAL A 150 15.10 -4.72 6.44
N LEU A 151 15.37 -4.89 7.74
CA LEU A 151 15.62 -6.21 8.32
C LEU A 151 14.37 -7.11 8.28
N GLY A 152 13.19 -6.53 8.49
CA GLY A 152 11.90 -7.22 8.37
C GLY A 152 11.66 -7.74 6.96
N GLY A 153 11.86 -6.91 5.94
CA GLY A 153 11.77 -7.30 4.53
C GLY A 153 12.78 -8.40 4.17
N LEU A 154 14.03 -8.29 4.64
CA LEU A 154 15.05 -9.33 4.44
C LEU A 154 14.66 -10.65 5.11
N LEU A 155 14.15 -10.61 6.34
CA LEU A 155 13.68 -11.79 7.06
C LEU A 155 12.49 -12.43 6.33
N LEU A 156 11.56 -11.63 5.83
CA LEU A 156 10.41 -12.11 5.06
C LEU A 156 10.84 -12.77 3.75
N LEU A 157 11.84 -12.19 3.07
CA LEU A 157 12.44 -12.78 1.87
C LEU A 157 13.11 -14.13 2.18
N LEU A 158 13.89 -14.22 3.27
CA LEU A 158 14.52 -15.46 3.71
C LEU A 158 13.47 -16.52 4.08
N MET A 159 12.39 -16.13 4.76
CA MET A 159 11.28 -17.01 5.06
C MET A 159 10.61 -17.53 3.78
N SER A 160 10.36 -16.65 2.81
CA SER A 160 9.81 -17.03 1.50
C SER A 160 10.73 -18.02 0.75
N ALA A 161 12.04 -17.73 0.69
CA ALA A 161 13.03 -18.61 0.09
C ALA A 161 13.10 -19.98 0.80
N SER A 162 13.03 -19.99 2.13
CA SER A 162 13.04 -21.23 2.92
C SER A 162 11.80 -22.10 2.66
N LEU A 163 10.63 -21.48 2.50
CA LEU A 163 9.38 -22.16 2.14
C LEU A 163 9.44 -22.74 0.72
N ALA A 164 10.10 -22.06 -0.21
CA ALA A 164 10.32 -22.56 -1.55
C ALA A 164 11.25 -23.79 -1.56
N ALA A 165 12.33 -23.77 -0.76
CA ALA A 165 13.31 -24.84 -0.68
C ALA A 165 12.81 -26.08 0.09
N CYS A 166 11.90 -25.93 1.05
CA CYS A 166 11.47 -27.04 1.88
C CYS A 166 10.33 -27.86 1.27
N GLU A 167 10.56 -29.16 1.06
CA GLU A 167 9.56 -30.12 0.57
C GLU A 167 8.42 -30.39 1.57
N ARG A 168 8.61 -30.09 2.86
CA ARG A 168 7.61 -30.27 3.93
C ARG A 168 7.36 -28.97 4.73
N PRO A 169 6.61 -28.01 4.17
CA PRO A 169 6.48 -26.65 4.72
C PRO A 169 5.75 -26.61 6.07
N ASN A 170 4.81 -27.53 6.31
CA ASN A 170 3.93 -27.48 7.48
C ASN A 170 4.70 -27.50 8.81
N VAL A 171 5.81 -28.26 8.88
CA VAL A 171 6.59 -28.39 10.11
C VAL A 171 7.37 -27.11 10.42
N LEU A 172 7.89 -26.44 9.40
CA LEU A 172 8.61 -25.17 9.57
C LEU A 172 7.66 -24.03 9.89
N LEU A 173 6.50 -23.95 9.24
CA LEU A 173 5.52 -22.91 9.49
C LEU A 173 4.98 -23.01 10.92
N LEU A 174 4.68 -24.22 11.40
CA LEU A 174 4.30 -24.46 12.79
C LEU A 174 5.42 -24.11 13.78
N ARG A 175 6.68 -24.38 13.45
CA ARG A 175 7.84 -24.02 14.29
C ARG A 175 8.04 -22.51 14.35
N ALA A 176 8.02 -21.84 13.21
CA ALA A 176 8.13 -20.39 13.10
C ALA A 176 6.98 -19.70 13.85
N PHE A 177 5.75 -20.18 13.68
CA PHE A 177 4.58 -19.65 14.40
C PHE A 177 4.68 -19.87 15.91
N ARG A 178 5.11 -21.06 16.36
CA ARG A 178 5.35 -21.34 17.79
C ARG A 178 6.45 -20.46 18.36
N TRP A 179 7.51 -20.24 17.61
CA TRP A 179 8.62 -19.37 18.02
C TRP A 179 8.19 -17.90 18.07
N ALA A 180 7.53 -17.39 17.03
CA ALA A 180 7.01 -16.02 16.99
C ALA A 180 6.06 -15.73 18.16
N ARG A 181 5.16 -16.67 18.47
CA ARG A 181 4.28 -16.57 19.65
C ARG A 181 5.04 -16.55 20.98
N SER A 182 6.22 -17.17 21.05
CA SER A 182 7.05 -17.15 22.27
C SER A 182 7.83 -15.84 22.43
N VAL A 183 8.22 -15.19 21.32
CA VAL A 183 8.97 -13.93 21.32
C VAL A 183 8.06 -12.73 21.48
N PHE A 184 6.85 -12.80 20.94
CA PHE A 184 5.80 -11.80 21.14
C PHE A 184 4.70 -12.40 22.02
N PRO A 185 4.91 -12.48 23.34
CA PRO A 185 3.81 -12.81 24.24
C PRO A 185 2.76 -11.73 24.03
N SER A 186 1.63 -12.11 23.44
CA SER A 186 0.48 -11.24 23.23
C SER A 186 0.23 -10.48 24.53
N ARG A 187 0.60 -9.19 24.56
CA ARG A 187 0.16 -8.27 25.60
C ARG A 187 -1.36 -8.35 25.52
N GLY A 188 -1.95 -8.99 26.53
CA GLY A 188 -3.36 -9.33 26.52
C GLY A 188 -4.15 -8.06 26.23
N PHE A 189 -5.00 -8.12 25.20
CA PHE A 189 -6.13 -7.19 25.15
C PHE A 189 -6.82 -7.30 26.51
N PRO A 190 -6.97 -6.19 27.26
CA PRO A 190 -7.72 -6.21 28.50
C PRO A 190 -9.10 -6.73 28.13
N ARG A 191 -9.38 -7.95 28.59
CA ARG A 191 -10.67 -8.60 28.43
C ARG A 191 -11.59 -7.77 29.30
N GLY A 192 -12.27 -6.81 28.66
CA GLY A 192 -13.29 -5.99 29.28
C GLY A 192 -14.22 -6.91 30.06
N ARG A 193 -14.14 -6.78 31.37
CA ARG A 193 -15.08 -7.34 32.32
C ARG A 193 -16.45 -6.84 31.86
N SER A 194 -17.28 -7.76 31.41
CA SER A 194 -18.71 -7.51 31.24
C SER A 194 -19.23 -7.25 32.64
N ASP A 195 -19.27 -5.97 33.03
CA ASP A 195 -20.07 -5.55 34.16
C ASP A 195 -21.53 -5.74 33.75
N ASP A 196 -22.20 -6.53 34.58
CA ASP A 196 -23.60 -6.88 34.49
C ASP A 196 -24.45 -5.60 34.51
N LEU A 197 -24.98 -5.21 33.35
CA LEU A 197 -26.10 -4.27 33.28
C LEU A 197 -27.37 -5.03 33.67
N GLU A 198 -27.61 -5.08 34.99
CA GLU A 198 -28.93 -5.36 35.55
C GLU A 198 -29.93 -4.35 34.97
N LEU A 199 -30.88 -4.87 34.20
CA LEU A 199 -32.11 -4.18 33.78
C LEU A 199 -33.01 -4.03 35.01
N GLU A 200 -32.90 -2.90 35.72
CA GLU A 200 -33.97 -2.45 36.62
C GLU A 200 -35.08 -1.76 35.84
N SER A 201 -36.30 -2.23 36.09
CA SER A 201 -37.56 -1.78 35.50
C SER A 201 -37.98 -0.39 35.99
N PRO A 202 -38.70 0.41 35.18
CA PRO A 202 -39.24 1.69 35.61
C PRO A 202 -40.62 1.53 36.29
N ALA A 203 -40.73 1.95 37.54
CA ALA A 203 -41.99 2.25 38.23
C ALA A 203 -41.69 3.41 39.19
N GLU A 204 -42.09 4.64 38.83
CA GLU A 204 -43.29 5.30 39.34
C GLU A 204 -43.18 5.79 40.80
N ASP A 205 -43.15 7.13 40.89
CA ASP A 205 -44.01 7.98 41.75
C ASP A 205 -43.50 8.51 43.11
N ARG A 206 -43.77 9.83 43.28
CA ARG A 206 -43.88 10.65 44.51
C ARG A 206 -42.61 10.98 45.32
N LEU A 207 -42.19 12.24 45.44
CA LEU A 207 -42.74 13.49 46.03
C LEU A 207 -42.28 13.76 47.47
N GLU A 208 -41.93 15.03 47.72
CA GLU A 208 -41.62 15.70 49.00
C GLU A 208 -40.23 15.35 49.58
N GLY A 209 -39.36 16.27 50.02
CA GLY A 209 -39.51 17.57 50.67
C GLY A 209 -38.35 17.70 51.69
N PRO A 210 -38.06 18.91 52.22
CA PRO A 210 -36.70 19.42 52.43
C PRO A 210 -36.07 19.09 53.80
N GLY A 211 -34.74 19.27 53.90
CA GLY A 211 -34.00 19.23 55.14
C GLY A 211 -32.66 19.94 54.97
N ASP A 212 -32.60 21.14 55.53
CA ASP A 212 -31.43 22.00 55.67
C ASP A 212 -30.33 21.39 56.57
N GLU A 213 -29.17 22.03 56.50
CA GLU A 213 -28.07 22.14 57.48
C GLU A 213 -26.74 21.54 57.03
N ASP A 214 -25.58 22.14 57.22
CA ASP A 214 -25.11 23.51 57.40
C ASP A 214 -23.56 23.36 57.49
N LEU A 215 -22.82 24.45 57.30
CA LEU A 215 -21.38 24.62 57.63
C LEU A 215 -20.35 24.00 56.66
N SER A 216 -19.22 24.62 56.32
CA SER A 216 -18.65 25.94 56.64
C SER A 216 -17.32 26.03 55.87
N ASP A 217 -17.10 27.20 55.26
CA ASP A 217 -15.85 27.96 55.10
C ASP A 217 -14.57 27.25 54.64
N SER A 218 -14.06 27.68 53.48
CA SER A 218 -12.75 28.34 53.35
C SER A 218 -12.50 28.79 51.90
N ASP A 219 -12.81 30.06 51.63
CA ASP A 219 -12.11 30.91 50.64
C ASP A 219 -11.26 31.91 51.50
N PRO A 220 -10.32 32.74 50.98
CA PRO A 220 -10.00 33.02 49.58
C PRO A 220 -8.50 33.11 49.28
N SER A 221 -8.13 33.26 48.00
CA SER A 221 -7.30 34.38 47.53
C SER A 221 -6.90 34.15 46.08
N GLY A 222 -7.63 34.79 45.17
CA GLY A 222 -7.10 35.15 43.86
C GLY A 222 -6.48 36.55 43.94
N THR A 223 -5.33 36.75 43.31
CA THR A 223 -4.98 37.99 42.61
C THR A 223 -3.87 37.67 41.60
N GLU A 224 -4.27 37.72 40.33
CA GLU A 224 -3.59 38.25 39.14
C GLU A 224 -2.07 38.42 39.18
N LEU A 225 -1.36 37.87 38.18
CA LEU A 225 -0.32 38.59 37.43
C LEU A 225 -0.08 37.91 36.06
N GLU A 226 -0.49 38.67 35.04
CA GLU A 226 -0.10 38.73 33.63
C GLU A 226 0.88 37.67 33.08
N GLY A 227 0.42 36.95 32.05
CA GLY A 227 1.24 36.23 31.10
C GLY A 227 0.79 36.59 29.68
N GLU A 228 1.57 37.45 29.03
CA GLU A 228 1.53 37.74 27.60
C GLU A 228 1.58 36.42 26.79
N LEU A 229 0.55 36.16 25.99
CA LEU A 229 0.55 35.12 24.97
C LEU A 229 0.45 35.80 23.61
N GLU A 230 1.51 35.61 22.83
CA GLU A 230 1.61 36.00 21.42
C GLU A 230 0.52 35.31 20.60
N ASP A 231 -0.20 36.14 19.85
CA ASP A 231 -1.25 35.78 18.90
C ASP A 231 -0.60 35.09 17.68
N GLY A 232 -0.74 33.76 17.60
CA GLY A 232 -0.36 32.97 16.44
C GLY A 232 -1.59 32.71 15.59
N GLU A 233 -1.75 33.48 14.51
CA GLU A 233 -2.83 33.39 13.54
C GLU A 233 -2.91 31.98 12.89
N GLU A 234 -3.93 31.21 13.24
CA GLU A 234 -4.34 30.01 12.50
C GLU A 234 -5.26 30.41 11.33
N GLU A 235 -4.70 30.56 10.12
CA GLU A 235 -5.49 30.65 8.88
C GLU A 235 -6.06 29.27 8.50
N GLN A 236 -7.37 29.11 8.71
CA GLN A 236 -8.16 28.04 8.09
C GLN A 236 -8.51 28.37 6.63
N PRO A 237 -8.58 27.37 5.74
CA PRO A 237 -8.79 27.59 4.32
C PRO A 237 -10.25 27.98 4.04
N LYS A 238 -10.44 29.14 3.40
CA LYS A 238 -11.74 29.60 2.90
C LYS A 238 -12.30 28.62 1.87
N ALA A 239 -13.47 28.10 2.20
CA ALA A 239 -14.34 27.36 1.30
C ALA A 239 -14.73 28.23 0.08
N ILE A 240 -14.46 27.71 -1.12
CA ILE A 240 -14.96 28.26 -2.38
C ILE A 240 -16.39 27.73 -2.56
N ALA A 241 -17.38 28.59 -2.31
CA ALA A 241 -18.76 28.36 -2.71
C ALA A 241 -19.39 29.71 -3.07
N ASP A 242 -19.32 30.07 -4.35
CA ASP A 242 -20.43 30.67 -5.10
C ASP A 242 -20.03 30.90 -6.56
N TYR A 243 -20.21 29.86 -7.38
CA TYR A 243 -20.36 30.01 -8.82
C TYR A 243 -21.58 29.19 -9.26
N ALA A 244 -22.76 29.72 -8.94
CA ALA A 244 -24.02 29.24 -9.50
C ALA A 244 -24.88 30.44 -9.89
N ALA A 245 -24.66 30.97 -11.10
CA ALA A 245 -25.70 31.49 -11.98
C ALA A 245 -25.09 32.16 -13.23
N SER A 246 -25.09 31.45 -14.36
CA SER A 246 -25.59 32.00 -15.63
C SER A 246 -25.62 30.88 -16.66
N SER A 247 -26.81 30.31 -16.83
CA SER A 247 -27.15 29.41 -17.92
C SER A 247 -27.47 30.22 -19.17
N ALA A 248 -26.53 30.23 -20.12
CA ALA A 248 -26.83 30.46 -21.53
C ALA A 248 -26.04 29.43 -22.35
N PRO A 249 -26.68 28.61 -23.21
CA PRO A 249 -25.96 27.72 -24.10
C PRO A 249 -25.36 28.58 -25.22
N ALA A 250 -24.08 28.92 -25.11
CA ALA A 250 -23.33 29.42 -26.25
C ALA A 250 -23.13 28.24 -27.21
N GLU A 251 -23.62 28.38 -28.44
CA GLU A 251 -23.38 27.43 -29.52
C GLU A 251 -21.87 27.30 -29.75
N ILE A 252 -21.27 26.22 -29.25
CA ILE A 252 -19.89 25.84 -29.58
C ILE A 252 -19.93 25.23 -30.99
N SER A 253 -20.05 26.10 -32.00
CA SER A 253 -19.86 25.71 -33.39
C SER A 253 -18.38 25.87 -33.74
N GLY A 254 -17.69 24.76 -34.00
CA GLY A 254 -16.31 24.74 -34.48
C GLY A 254 -15.35 24.05 -33.53
N PHE A 255 -15.13 22.76 -33.78
CA PHE A 255 -13.92 22.07 -33.33
C PHE A 255 -12.90 22.15 -34.47
N PRO A 256 -11.63 22.48 -34.22
CA PRO A 256 -11.02 22.76 -32.91
C PRO A 256 -11.29 24.18 -32.37
N PRO A 257 -11.20 24.39 -31.03
CA PRO A 257 -11.35 25.69 -30.41
C PRO A 257 -10.27 26.69 -30.89
N PRO A 258 -10.59 27.99 -31.01
CA PRO A 258 -9.64 29.00 -31.47
C PRO A 258 -8.51 29.25 -30.47
N LEU A 259 -7.30 29.46 -30.99
CA LEU A 259 -6.07 29.71 -30.22
C LEU A 259 -6.15 30.98 -29.36
N ASP A 260 -7.06 31.90 -29.67
CA ASP A 260 -7.29 33.15 -28.93
C ASP A 260 -7.84 32.93 -27.52
N MET A 261 -8.30 31.70 -27.20
CA MET A 261 -8.68 31.31 -25.84
C MET A 261 -7.48 30.95 -24.96
N LEU A 262 -6.29 30.78 -25.53
CA LEU A 262 -5.09 30.53 -24.75
C LEU A 262 -4.58 31.86 -24.18
N PRO A 263 -4.31 31.93 -22.86
CA PRO A 263 -3.69 33.12 -22.29
C PRO A 263 -2.35 33.36 -22.98
N LEU A 264 -2.12 34.62 -23.38
CA LEU A 264 -0.83 35.04 -23.93
C LEU A 264 0.26 34.80 -22.88
N PRO A 265 1.45 34.30 -23.26
CA PRO A 265 2.53 34.13 -22.32
C PRO A 265 2.81 35.47 -21.63
N GLU A 266 2.91 35.43 -20.31
CA GLU A 266 3.35 36.58 -19.53
C GLU A 266 4.71 37.02 -20.08
N LYS A 267 4.84 38.32 -20.39
CA LYS A 267 6.12 38.86 -20.86
C LYS A 267 7.17 38.56 -19.80
N GLU A 268 8.22 37.85 -20.19
CA GLU A 268 9.44 37.72 -19.38
C GLU A 268 9.90 39.13 -19.04
N GLY A 269 9.77 39.50 -17.75
CA GLY A 269 10.08 40.84 -17.26
C GLY A 269 11.57 41.13 -17.32
N ASP A 270 11.91 42.41 -17.23
CA ASP A 270 13.23 43.06 -17.36
C ASP A 270 14.33 42.61 -16.37
N GLY A 271 14.35 41.34 -15.94
CA GLY A 271 15.27 40.76 -14.97
C GLY A 271 16.52 40.10 -15.57
N GLU A 272 16.86 40.36 -16.84
CA GLU A 272 18.04 39.76 -17.48
C GLU A 272 19.36 40.09 -16.74
N GLU A 273 19.46 41.26 -16.12
CA GLU A 273 20.65 41.64 -15.33
C GLU A 273 20.74 40.88 -14.00
N GLU A 274 19.64 40.76 -13.25
CA GLU A 274 19.58 39.98 -12.01
C GLU A 274 19.84 38.49 -12.27
N LEU A 275 19.29 37.96 -13.37
CA LEU A 275 19.51 36.59 -13.81
C LEU A 275 21.00 36.34 -14.08
N ARG A 276 21.69 37.30 -14.70
CA ARG A 276 23.11 37.18 -15.04
C ARG A 276 24.00 37.16 -13.80
N GLU A 277 23.72 38.00 -12.81
CA GLU A 277 24.44 38.01 -11.53
C GLU A 277 24.20 36.71 -10.73
N LEU A 278 22.97 36.21 -10.72
CA LEU A 278 22.62 34.93 -10.10
C LEU A 278 23.35 33.75 -10.78
N VAL A 279 23.51 33.81 -12.09
CA VAL A 279 24.20 32.78 -12.88
C VAL A 279 25.71 32.80 -12.65
N GLU A 280 26.33 33.98 -12.58
CA GLU A 280 27.77 34.10 -12.30
C GLU A 280 28.09 33.65 -10.86
N SER A 281 27.27 34.05 -9.89
CA SER A 281 27.42 33.62 -8.49
C SER A 281 27.18 32.10 -8.33
N GLY A 282 26.20 31.54 -9.04
CA GLY A 282 25.94 30.10 -9.06
C GLY A 282 27.12 29.29 -9.62
N GLY A 283 27.75 29.77 -10.70
CA GLY A 283 28.95 29.13 -11.27
C GLY A 283 30.11 29.07 -10.27
N ALA A 284 30.39 30.17 -9.57
CA ALA A 284 31.45 30.23 -8.56
C ALA A 284 31.17 29.32 -7.35
N GLN A 285 29.90 29.20 -6.92
CA GLN A 285 29.52 28.27 -5.86
C GLN A 285 29.75 26.82 -6.27
N ILE A 286 29.42 26.45 -7.51
CA ILE A 286 29.64 25.10 -8.03
C ILE A 286 31.14 24.76 -8.03
N GLU A 287 32.01 25.66 -8.48
CA GLU A 287 33.47 25.46 -8.42
C GLU A 287 33.97 25.28 -6.99
N ALA A 288 33.49 26.12 -6.06
CA ALA A 288 33.88 26.06 -4.66
C ALA A 288 33.43 24.74 -4.00
N THR A 289 32.19 24.32 -4.22
CA THR A 289 31.65 23.05 -3.69
C THR A 289 32.41 21.86 -4.26
N LEU A 290 32.69 21.83 -5.57
CA LEU A 290 33.46 20.73 -6.18
C LEU A 290 34.89 20.67 -5.61
N SER A 291 35.52 21.82 -5.35
CA SER A 291 36.83 21.89 -4.71
C SER A 291 36.82 21.33 -3.28
N GLN A 292 35.73 21.49 -2.52
CA GLN A 292 35.61 20.91 -1.17
C GLN A 292 35.61 19.38 -1.19
N PHE A 293 35.08 18.78 -2.26
CA PHE A 293 35.12 17.34 -2.50
C PHE A 293 36.44 16.86 -3.15
N GLY A 294 37.43 17.74 -3.29
CA GLY A 294 38.72 17.43 -3.91
C GLY A 294 38.66 17.30 -5.44
N ILE A 295 37.54 17.69 -6.07
CA ILE A 295 37.35 17.66 -7.52
C ILE A 295 37.71 19.04 -8.08
N ARG A 296 38.84 19.12 -8.78
CA ARG A 296 39.24 20.36 -9.46
C ARG A 296 38.49 20.48 -10.79
N ALA A 297 37.46 21.31 -10.81
CA ALA A 297 36.65 21.61 -11.99
C ALA A 297 36.57 23.13 -12.21
N LYS A 298 36.48 23.54 -13.48
CA LYS A 298 36.29 24.95 -13.88
C LYS A 298 35.10 25.06 -14.82
N VAL A 299 34.22 26.04 -14.60
CA VAL A 299 33.10 26.36 -15.49
C VAL A 299 33.64 26.97 -16.78
N VAL A 300 33.25 26.38 -17.92
CA VAL A 300 33.69 26.79 -19.26
C VAL A 300 32.60 27.54 -20.00
N GLU A 301 31.36 27.07 -19.88
CA GLU A 301 30.22 27.62 -20.61
C GLU A 301 28.96 27.52 -19.75
N VAL A 302 28.08 28.50 -19.88
CA VAL A 302 26.79 28.53 -19.20
C VAL A 302 25.68 28.76 -20.23
N VAL A 303 24.68 27.87 -20.22
CA VAL A 303 23.52 27.94 -21.11
C VAL A 303 22.27 28.14 -20.27
N ILE A 304 21.58 29.25 -20.46
CA ILE A 304 20.37 29.62 -19.73
C ILE A 304 19.15 29.15 -20.54
N GLY A 305 18.34 28.28 -19.95
CA GLY A 305 17.07 27.83 -20.53
C GLY A 305 15.86 28.39 -19.78
N PRO A 306 14.63 28.17 -20.28
CA PRO A 306 13.40 28.74 -19.70
C PRO A 306 13.10 28.31 -18.25
N THR A 307 13.66 27.18 -17.82
CA THR A 307 13.42 26.63 -16.47
C THR A 307 14.72 26.22 -15.77
N VAL A 308 15.82 26.01 -16.50
CA VAL A 308 17.06 25.48 -15.94
C VAL A 308 18.27 26.19 -16.54
N VAL A 309 19.32 26.36 -15.72
CA VAL A 309 20.64 26.85 -16.15
C VAL A 309 21.62 25.69 -16.17
N GLN A 310 22.25 25.46 -17.31
CA GLN A 310 23.23 24.40 -17.51
C GLN A 310 24.65 24.96 -17.43
N TYR A 311 25.45 24.47 -16.49
CA TYR A 311 26.87 24.79 -16.35
C TYR A 311 27.72 23.66 -16.92
N GLN A 312 28.52 23.96 -17.95
CA GLN A 312 29.48 23.01 -18.50
C GLN A 312 30.82 23.13 -17.79
N LEU A 313 31.29 22.03 -17.22
CA LEU A 313 32.50 21.97 -16.41
C LEU A 313 33.64 21.25 -17.15
N ARG A 314 34.86 21.76 -17.03
CA ARG A 314 36.09 21.08 -17.43
C ARG A 314 36.85 20.64 -16.19
N LEU A 315 37.10 19.34 -16.11
CA LEU A 315 37.91 18.74 -15.05
C LEU A 315 39.40 18.98 -15.33
N ALA A 316 40.18 19.19 -14.26
CA ALA A 316 41.63 19.15 -14.35
C ALA A 316 42.07 17.72 -14.75
N PRO A 317 43.15 17.58 -15.55
CA PRO A 317 43.70 16.28 -15.92
C PRO A 317 44.19 15.48 -14.70
#